data_AF-A0A1S8T0C3-F1
#
_entry.id   AF-A0A1S8T0C3-F1
#
_cell.length_a   1.000
_cell.length_b   1.000
_cell.length_c   1.000
_cell.angle_alpha   90.00
_cell.angle_beta   90.00
_cell.angle_gamma   90.00
#
_symmetry.space_group_name_H-M   'P 1'
#
loop_
_entity.id
_entity.type
_entity.pdbx_description
1 polymer ?
#
loop_
_entity_poly.entity_id
_entity_poly.type
_entity_poly.pdbx_seq_one_letter_code
_entity_poly.pdbx_strand_id
1 'polypeptide(L)' 'MKLTPIRLRRLNLGFESEDVIESLEISKSTFYKLEQGWATPSPKLIKRIAEFYGCTTDEIFRDLKITGKR' A
#
# COMPACT_ATOMS: atom_id res chain seq x y z
N MET A 1 1.93 8.62 -15.67
CA MET A 1 1.11 7.96 -14.63
C MET A 1 0.99 8.90 -13.44
N LYS A 2 -0.21 9.09 -12.88
CA LYS A 2 -0.41 9.94 -11.70
C LYS A 2 0.19 9.26 -10.47
N LEU A 3 0.96 9.99 -9.67
CA LEU A 3 1.51 9.48 -8.42
C LEU A 3 0.36 9.27 -7.42
N THR A 4 0.16 8.04 -6.96
CA THR A 4 -0.85 7.75 -5.92
C THR A 4 -0.28 8.06 -4.54
N PRO A 5 -1.13 8.35 -3.53
CA PRO A 5 -0.64 8.60 -2.18
C PRO A 5 0.15 7.43 -1.60
N ILE A 6 -0.31 6.19 -1.82
CA ILE A 6 0.39 4.99 -1.34
C ILE A 6 1.78 4.83 -1.98
N ARG A 7 1.90 5.13 -3.28
CA ARG A 7 3.20 5.14 -3.98
C ARG A 7 4.10 6.24 -3.46
N LEU A 8 3.55 7.43 -3.22
CA LEU A 8 4.31 8.56 -2.67
C LEU A 8 4.85 8.22 -1.28
N ARG A 9 4.07 7.57 -0.41
CA ARG A 9 4.54 7.10 0.90
C ARG A 9 5.76 6.20 0.76
N ARG A 10 5.67 5.17 -0.08
CA ARG A 10 6.78 4.23 -0.30
C ARG A 10 8.05 4.95 -0.75
N LEU A 11 7.94 5.87 -1.70
CA LEU A 11 9.07 6.65 -2.21
C LEU A 11 9.68 7.57 -1.15
N ASN A 12 8.85 8.19 -0.31
CA ASN A 12 9.33 9.04 0.79
C ASN A 12 10.05 8.23 1.89
N LEU A 13 9.70 6.95 2.04
CA LEU A 13 10.37 6.02 2.94
C LEU A 13 11.64 5.40 2.33
N GLY A 14 11.90 5.63 1.03
CA GLY A 14 13.07 5.11 0.33
C GLY A 14 13.02 3.61 0.04
N PHE A 15 11.83 3.00 0.04
CA PHE A 15 11.68 1.57 -0.25
C PHE A 15 11.60 1.30 -1.75
N GLU A 16 12.40 0.34 -2.22
CA GLU A 16 12.31 -0.16 -3.58
C GLU A 16 11.13 -1.12 -3.74
N SER A 17 10.69 -1.30 -4.99
CA SER A 17 9.50 -2.13 -5.25
C SER A 17 9.69 -3.57 -4.79
N GLU A 18 10.88 -4.15 -5.02
CA GLU A 18 11.17 -5.54 -4.66
C GLU A 18 11.17 -5.74 -3.14
N ASP A 19 11.72 -4.79 -2.37
CA ASP A 19 11.70 -4.82 -0.90
C ASP A 19 10.28 -4.95 -0.35
N VAL A 20 9.35 -4.18 -0.93
CA VAL A 20 7.94 -4.20 -0.53
C VAL A 20 7.27 -5.51 -0.94
N ILE A 21 7.54 -5.99 -2.15
CA ILE A 21 6.99 -7.25 -2.68
C ILE A 21 7.37 -8.42 -1.80
N GLU A 22 8.66 -8.53 -1.45
CA GLU A 22 9.21 -9.59 -0.61
C GLU A 22 8.71 -9.47 0.83
N SER A 23 8.82 -8.28 1.44
CA SER A 23 8.45 -8.08 2.85
C SER A 23 6.95 -8.27 3.11
N LEU A 24 6.11 -7.89 2.14
CA LEU A 24 4.66 -8.10 2.22
C LEU A 24 4.21 -9.45 1.66
N GLU A 25 5.12 -10.29 1.18
CA GLU A 25 4.85 -11.60 0.57
C GLU A 25 3.66 -11.53 -0.42
N ILE A 26 3.68 -10.52 -1.30
CA ILE A 26 2.64 -10.30 -2.31
C ILE A 26 3.20 -10.54 -3.71
N SER A 27 2.31 -10.74 -4.69
CA SER A 27 2.75 -10.79 -6.08
C SER A 27 3.11 -9.40 -6.62
N LYS A 28 3.97 -9.35 -7.65
CA LYS A 28 4.23 -8.12 -8.43
C LYS A 28 2.95 -7.47 -8.94
N SER A 29 2.01 -8.28 -9.42
CA SER A 29 0.69 -7.81 -9.90
C SER A 29 -0.11 -7.12 -8.78
N THR A 30 -0.12 -7.69 -7.57
CA THR A 30 -0.76 -7.09 -6.40
C THR A 30 -0.11 -5.76 -6.04
N PHE A 31 1.23 -5.71 -6.00
CA PHE A 31 1.99 -4.49 -5.74
C PHE A 31 1.64 -3.37 -6.74
N TYR A 32 1.68 -3.66 -8.04
CA TYR A 32 1.36 -2.64 -9.05
C TYR A 32 -0.09 -2.15 -8.95
N LYS A 33 -1.06 -3.02 -8.64
CA LYS A 33 -2.45 -2.60 -8.40
C LYS A 33 -2.58 -1.70 -7.17
N LEU A 34 -1.83 -1.98 -6.10
CA LEU A 34 -1.78 -1.10 -4.92
C LEU A 34 -1.23 0.27 -5.31
N GLU A 35 -0.06 0.31 -5.96
CA GLU A 35 0.62 1.53 -6.39
C GLU A 35 -0.20 2.36 -7.40
N GLN A 36 -1.12 1.74 -8.13
CA GLN A 36 -2.04 2.40 -9.06
C GLN A 36 -3.38 2.78 -8.41
N GLY A 37 -3.64 2.35 -7.17
CA GLY A 37 -4.91 2.58 -6.47
C GLY A 37 -6.08 1.75 -6.99
N TRP A 38 -5.80 0.62 -7.66
CA TRP A 38 -6.79 -0.30 -8.21
C TRP A 38 -7.06 -1.52 -7.32
N ALA A 39 -6.31 -1.67 -6.23
CA ALA A 39 -6.46 -2.77 -5.30
C ALA A 39 -7.37 -2.39 -4.12
N THR A 40 -8.20 -3.34 -3.71
CA THR A 40 -8.92 -3.33 -2.43
C THR A 40 -8.34 -4.44 -1.55
N PRO A 41 -7.19 -4.22 -0.89
CA PRO A 41 -6.52 -5.25 -0.08
C PRO A 41 -7.37 -5.69 1.12
N SER A 42 -7.13 -6.91 1.58
CA SER A 42 -7.77 -7.42 2.79
C SER A 42 -7.30 -6.65 4.04
N PRO A 43 -8.08 -6.63 5.13
CA PRO A 43 -7.65 -6.02 6.39
C PRO A 43 -6.31 -6.54 6.90
N LYS A 44 -6.02 -7.84 6.69
CA LYS A 44 -4.73 -8.45 7.04
C LYS A 44 -3.57 -7.84 6.26
N LEU A 45 -3.74 -7.61 4.95
CA LEU A 45 -2.70 -6.98 4.13
C LEU A 45 -2.55 -5.49 4.47
N ILE A 46 -3.64 -4.77 4.76
CA ILE A 46 -3.59 -3.38 5.23
C ILE A 46 -2.76 -3.26 6.52
N LYS A 47 -3.00 -4.16 7.49
CA LYS A 47 -2.22 -4.21 8.73
C LYS A 47 -0.72 -4.42 8.45
N ARG A 48 -0.37 -5.38 7.58
CA ARG A 48 1.04 -5.63 7.21
C ARG A 48 1.70 -4.44 6.53
N ILE A 49 0.98 -3.76 5.63
CA ILE A 49 1.48 -2.55 4.97
C ILE A 49 1.75 -1.46 6.02
N ALA A 50 0.81 -1.26 6.95
CA ALA A 50 0.93 -0.26 8.02
C ALA A 50 2.14 -0.56 8.92
N GLU A 51 2.30 -1.81 9.34
CA GLU A 51 3.46 -2.27 10.13
C GLU A 51 4.78 -2.06 9.38
N PHE A 52 4.83 -2.45 8.09
CA PHE A 52 6.03 -2.34 7.27
C PHE A 52 6.42 -0.88 6.97
N TYR A 53 5.44 -0.02 6.69
CA TYR A 53 5.67 1.41 6.46
C TYR A 53 5.76 2.26 7.74
N GLY A 54 5.64 1.64 8.91
CA GLY A 54 5.73 2.33 10.21
C GLY A 54 4.62 3.37 10.42
N CYS A 55 3.41 3.10 9.95
CA CYS A 55 2.28 4.02 10.05
C CYS A 55 1.00 3.32 10.56
N THR A 56 -0.10 4.06 10.68
CA THR A 56 -1.38 3.49 11.12
C THR A 56 -2.15 2.84 9.98
N THR A 57 -3.08 1.94 10.29
CA THR A 57 -3.98 1.37 9.27
C THR A 57 -4.86 2.44 8.65
N ASP A 58 -5.29 3.45 9.42
CA ASP A 58 -6.12 4.56 8.93
C ASP A 58 -5.41 5.40 7.86
N GLU A 59 -4.10 5.60 8.01
CA GLU A 59 -3.29 6.22 6.97
C GLU A 59 -3.25 5.39 5.70
N ILE A 60 -3.13 4.06 5.81
CA ILE A 60 -3.15 3.16 4.64
C ILE A 60 -4.53 3.18 3.96
N PHE A 61 -5.63 3.19 4.74
CA PHE A 61 -6.98 3.36 4.19
C PHE A 61 -7.11 4.67 3.41
N ARG A 62 -6.59 5.77 3.98
CA ARG A 62 -6.56 7.09 3.32
C ARG A 62 -5.74 7.07 2.04
N ASP A 63 -4.57 6.47 2.06
CA ASP A 63 -3.65 6.46 0.93
C ASP A 63 -4.16 5.61 -0.24
N LEU A 64 -4.89 4.53 0.08
CA LEU A 64 -5.60 3.69 -0.88
C LEU A 64 -6.98 4.24 -1.26
N LYS A 65 -7.41 5.36 -0.68
CA LYS A 65 -8.74 5.97 -0.88
C LYS A 65 -9.90 5.00 -0.63
N ILE A 66 -9.73 4.11 0.34
CA ILE A 66 -10.77 3.19 0.76
C ILE A 66 -11.66 3.92 1.74
N THR A 67 -12.82 4.37 1.27
CA THR A 67 -13.89 4.90 2.13
C THR A 67 -14.83 3.77 2.49
N GLY A 68 -15.12 3.58 3.78
CA GLY A 68 -16.15 2.63 4.21
C GLY A 68 -17.47 2.95 3.50
N LYS A 69 -18.01 1.98 2.73
CA LYS A 69 -19.39 2.07 2.30
C LYS A 69 -20.24 1.97 3.57
N ARG A 70 -21.01 3.04 3.85
CA ARG A 70 -22.17 2.95 4.74
C ARG A 70 -23.18 1.96 4.18
#